data_AF-A0A7J6WXU5-F1
#
_entry.id   AF-A0A7J6WXU5-F1
#
_cell.length_a   1.000
_cell.length_b   1.000
_cell.length_c   1.000
_cell.angle_alpha   90.00
_cell.angle_beta   90.00
_cell.angle_gamma   90.00
#
_symmetry.space_group_name_H-M   'P 1'
#
loop_
_entity.id
_entity.type
_entity.pdbx_description
1 polymer ?
#
loop_
_entity_poly.entity_id
_entity_poly.type
_entity_poly.pdbx_seq_one_letter_code
_entity_poly.pdbx_strand_id
1 'polypeptide(L)'
;MAKRLAFLLASTARMRLAANEKAEAEKILQIKRAEGEAEAKYLSGMGIARQRQAIVDGLRDSVLGFSVNVPGTTAKDVMDMVLVTQYFDTMKEIGASSKSSAVFIPHGPGAVRDVAAQIRDGLLQGSMT
;
A
#
# COMPACT_ATOMS: atom_id res chain seq x y z
N MET A 1 -29.43 61.54 -15.69
CA MET A 1 -29.68 60.17 -16.21
C MET A 1 -28.42 59.53 -16.79
N ALA A 2 -27.80 60.06 -17.85
CA ALA A 2 -26.66 59.42 -18.55
C ALA A 2 -25.42 59.10 -17.67
N LYS A 3 -25.03 60.01 -16.76
CA LYS A 3 -23.84 59.82 -15.89
C LYS A 3 -23.96 58.63 -14.92
N ARG A 4 -25.19 58.30 -14.50
CA ARG A 4 -25.49 57.16 -13.60
C ARG A 4 -25.45 55.83 -14.36
N LEU A 5 -25.90 55.82 -15.61
CA LEU A 5 -25.85 54.67 -16.50
C LEU A 5 -24.40 54.29 -16.87
N ALA A 6 -23.58 55.30 -17.20
CA ALA A 6 -22.15 55.10 -17.50
C ALA A 6 -21.36 54.52 -16.31
N PHE A 7 -21.65 55.00 -15.09
CA PHE A 7 -21.03 54.46 -13.87
C PHE A 7 -21.41 52.99 -13.62
N LEU A 8 -22.68 52.64 -13.81
CA LEU A 8 -23.14 51.26 -13.66
C LEU A 8 -22.50 50.31 -14.69
N LEU A 9 -22.39 50.73 -15.96
CA LEU A 9 -21.71 49.97 -17.01
C LEU A 9 -20.22 49.75 -16.73
N ALA A 10 -19.52 50.78 -16.23
CA ALA A 10 -18.12 50.65 -15.83
C ALA A 10 -17.95 49.69 -14.64
N SER A 11 -18.87 49.76 -13.67
CA SER A 11 -18.88 48.86 -12.51
C SER A 11 -19.14 47.39 -12.91
N THR A 12 -20.14 47.14 -13.77
CA THR A 12 -20.46 45.79 -14.24
C THR A 12 -19.34 45.20 -15.10
N ALA A 13 -18.69 46.01 -15.94
CA ALA A 13 -17.53 45.58 -16.72
C ALA A 13 -16.35 45.16 -15.82
N ARG A 14 -16.04 45.95 -14.77
CA ARG A 14 -15.00 45.58 -13.79
C ARG A 14 -15.34 44.33 -12.99
N MET A 15 -16.60 44.19 -12.56
CA MET A 15 -17.04 42.99 -11.84
C MET A 15 -16.92 41.73 -12.71
N ARG A 16 -17.25 41.81 -14.00
CA ARG A 16 -17.06 40.68 -14.93
C ARG A 16 -15.59 40.33 -15.14
N LEU A 17 -14.73 41.33 -15.31
CA LEU A 17 -13.30 41.10 -15.47
C LEU A 17 -12.71 40.41 -14.22
N ALA A 18 -13.00 40.96 -13.03
CA ALA A 18 -12.54 40.37 -11.76
C ALA A 18 -13.08 38.95 -11.54
N ALA A 19 -14.33 38.67 -11.95
CA ALA A 19 -14.90 37.33 -11.86
C ALA A 19 -14.19 36.33 -12.80
N ASN A 20 -13.86 36.76 -14.03
CA ASN A 20 -13.11 35.94 -14.98
C ASN A 20 -11.68 35.66 -14.51
N GLU A 21 -10.96 36.69 -14.05
CA GLU A 21 -9.60 36.53 -13.51
C GLU A 21 -9.58 35.61 -12.29
N LYS A 22 -10.58 35.73 -11.40
CA LYS A 22 -10.72 34.84 -10.26
C LYS A 22 -10.98 33.39 -10.68
N ALA A 23 -11.88 33.17 -11.65
CA ALA A 23 -12.18 31.83 -12.16
C ALA A 23 -10.95 31.20 -12.85
N GLU A 24 -10.17 31.99 -13.57
CA GLU A 24 -8.94 31.54 -14.21
C GLU A 24 -7.86 31.19 -13.18
N ALA A 25 -7.72 32.01 -12.13
CA ALA A 25 -6.82 31.71 -11.01
C ALA A 25 -7.20 30.41 -10.28
N GLU A 26 -8.49 30.19 -10.00
CA GLU A 26 -8.99 28.96 -9.37
C GLU A 26 -8.72 27.73 -10.26
N LYS A 27 -8.92 27.85 -11.57
CA LYS A 27 -8.59 26.79 -12.53
C LYS A 27 -7.10 26.45 -12.52
N ILE A 28 -6.22 27.46 -12.54
CA ILE A 28 -4.77 27.25 -12.51
C ILE A 28 -4.37 26.55 -11.21
N LEU A 29 -4.89 26.99 -10.07
CA LEU A 29 -4.63 26.36 -8.77
C LEU A 29 -5.06 24.89 -8.76
N GLN A 30 -6.23 24.57 -9.30
CA GLN A 30 -6.73 23.21 -9.34
C GLN A 30 -5.87 22.31 -10.24
N ILE A 31 -5.47 22.80 -11.42
CA ILE A 31 -4.57 22.06 -12.33
C ILE A 31 -3.22 21.82 -11.66
N LYS A 32 -2.62 22.86 -11.06
CA LYS A 32 -1.31 22.74 -10.40
C LYS A 32 -1.33 21.77 -9.22
N ARG A 33 -2.43 21.76 -8.47
CA ARG A 33 -2.64 20.78 -7.41
C ARG A 33 -2.72 19.36 -7.96
N ALA A 34 -3.50 19.14 -9.03
CA ALA A 34 -3.62 17.83 -9.66
C ALA A 34 -2.30 17.34 -10.26
N GLU A 35 -1.52 18.23 -10.89
CA GLU A 35 -0.17 17.95 -11.38
C GLU A 35 0.76 17.53 -10.25
N GLY A 36 0.78 18.28 -9.15
CA GLY A 36 1.60 17.95 -7.97
C GLY A 36 1.20 16.62 -7.31
N GLU A 37 -0.09 16.32 -7.22
CA GLU A 37 -0.58 15.04 -6.70
C GLU A 37 -0.20 13.87 -7.62
N ALA A 38 -0.23 14.06 -8.94
CA ALA A 38 0.21 13.06 -9.91
C ALA A 38 1.72 12.82 -9.84
N GLU A 39 2.51 13.89 -9.79
CA GLU A 39 3.98 13.81 -9.68
C GLU A 39 4.41 13.15 -8.37
N ALA A 40 3.77 13.50 -7.24
CA ALA A 40 4.04 12.88 -5.96
C ALA A 40 3.78 11.36 -5.98
N LYS A 41 2.66 10.91 -6.58
CA LYS A 41 2.36 9.49 -6.75
C LYS A 41 3.37 8.80 -7.66
N TYR A 42 3.78 9.45 -8.75
CA TYR A 42 4.78 8.93 -9.67
C TYR A 42 6.14 8.73 -8.97
N LEU A 43 6.64 9.76 -8.27
CA LEU A 43 7.88 9.70 -7.51
C LEU A 43 7.85 8.65 -6.39
N SER A 44 6.72 8.55 -5.68
CA SER A 44 6.51 7.51 -4.67
C SER A 44 6.57 6.11 -5.29
N GLY A 45 5.87 5.89 -6.42
CA GLY A 45 5.92 4.62 -7.16
C GLY A 45 7.33 4.28 -7.64
N MET A 46 8.06 5.26 -8.17
CA MET A 46 9.47 5.11 -8.53
C MET A 46 10.36 4.75 -7.34
N GLY A 47 10.15 5.39 -6.18
CA GLY A 47 10.87 5.11 -4.95
C GLY A 47 10.68 3.67 -4.50
N ILE A 48 9.43 3.20 -4.48
CA ILE A 48 9.08 1.81 -4.15
C ILE A 48 9.71 0.84 -5.15
N ALA A 49 9.66 1.14 -6.45
CA ALA A 49 10.26 0.29 -7.48
C ALA A 49 11.79 0.18 -7.29
N ARG A 50 12.48 1.30 -7.06
CA ARG A 50 13.92 1.33 -6.80
C ARG A 50 14.29 0.59 -5.51
N GLN A 51 13.50 0.78 -4.44
CA GLN A 51 13.69 0.06 -3.19
C GLN A 51 13.55 -1.46 -3.41
N ARG A 52 12.50 -1.91 -4.11
CA ARG A 52 12.32 -3.33 -4.45
C ARG A 52 13.47 -3.88 -5.27
N GLN A 53 13.96 -3.12 -6.25
CA GLN A 53 15.11 -3.52 -7.05
C GLN A 53 16.35 -3.71 -6.16
N ALA A 54 16.66 -2.74 -5.31
CA ALA A 54 17.80 -2.83 -4.38
C ALA A 54 17.69 -4.01 -3.41
N ILE A 55 16.47 -4.35 -2.95
CA ILE A 55 16.23 -5.53 -2.10
C ILE A 55 16.53 -6.82 -2.87
N VAL A 56 16.04 -6.95 -4.10
CA VAL A 56 16.26 -8.14 -4.94
C VAL A 56 17.75 -8.31 -5.27
N ASP A 57 18.43 -7.23 -5.63
CA ASP A 57 19.85 -7.25 -5.95
C ASP A 57 20.68 -7.63 -4.70
N GLY A 58 20.38 -7.03 -3.54
CA GLY A 58 21.06 -7.37 -2.29
C GLY A 58 20.83 -8.82 -1.85
N LEU A 59 19.60 -9.35 -2.03
CA LEU A 59 19.30 -10.76 -1.73
C LEU A 59 20.08 -11.70 -2.67
N ARG A 60 20.14 -11.38 -3.97
CA ARG A 60 20.91 -12.15 -4.95
C ARG A 60 22.38 -12.22 -4.56
N ASP A 61 22.98 -11.07 -4.24
CA ASP A 61 24.38 -11.00 -3.83
C ASP A 61 24.64 -11.78 -2.54
N SER A 62 23.71 -11.71 -1.57
CA SER A 62 23.79 -12.47 -0.33
C SER A 62 23.74 -13.98 -0.55
N VAL A 63 22.83 -14.46 -1.40
CA VAL A 63 22.68 -15.88 -1.73
C VAL A 63 23.92 -16.42 -2.45
N LEU A 64 24.44 -15.66 -3.42
CA LEU A 64 25.67 -16.02 -4.13
C LEU A 64 26.88 -16.04 -3.19
N GLY A 65 27.03 -15.02 -2.34
CA GLY A 65 28.11 -14.95 -1.37
C GLY A 65 28.09 -16.13 -0.39
N PHE A 66 26.92 -16.52 0.10
CA PHE A 66 26.79 -17.62 1.05
C PHE A 66 27.08 -18.98 0.40
N SER A 67 26.55 -19.23 -0.80
CA SER A 67 26.78 -20.48 -1.52
C SER A 67 28.25 -20.69 -1.92
N VAL A 68 28.99 -19.61 -2.21
CA VAL A 68 30.43 -19.68 -2.51
C VAL A 68 31.27 -19.90 -1.26
N ASN A 69 30.92 -19.24 -0.15
CA ASN A 69 31.75 -19.25 1.06
C ASN A 69 31.49 -20.44 1.99
N VAL A 70 30.37 -21.16 1.82
CA VAL A 70 30.03 -22.32 2.65
C VAL A 70 30.04 -23.60 1.79
N PRO A 71 31.09 -24.42 1.89
CA PRO A 71 31.23 -25.63 1.08
C PRO A 71 30.05 -26.59 1.26
N GLY A 72 29.52 -27.09 0.14
CA GLY A 72 28.42 -28.05 0.14
C GLY A 72 27.01 -27.44 0.23
N THR A 73 26.90 -26.11 0.27
CA THR A 73 25.59 -25.43 0.23
C THR A 73 25.27 -24.90 -1.17
N THR A 74 24.02 -25.06 -1.57
CA THR A 74 23.50 -24.52 -2.83
C THR A 74 22.69 -23.25 -2.58
N ALA A 75 22.48 -22.45 -3.63
CA ALA A 75 21.56 -21.32 -3.58
C ALA A 75 20.14 -21.74 -3.12
N LYS A 76 19.71 -22.96 -3.44
CA LYS A 76 18.42 -23.50 -3.00
C LYS A 76 18.37 -23.67 -1.48
N ASP A 77 19.43 -24.21 -0.88
CA ASP A 77 19.48 -24.44 0.57
C ASP A 77 19.43 -23.11 1.35
N VAL A 78 20.09 -22.07 0.83
CA VAL A 78 20.05 -20.72 1.42
C VAL A 78 18.64 -20.13 1.31
N MET A 79 17.98 -20.28 0.16
CA MET A 79 16.61 -19.79 -0.04
C MET A 79 15.60 -20.53 0.85
N ASP A 80 15.74 -21.85 1.00
CA ASP A 80 14.89 -22.65 1.88
C ASP A 80 15.03 -22.19 3.34
N MET A 81 16.24 -21.90 3.81
CA MET A 81 16.46 -21.33 5.15
C MET A 81 15.79 -19.95 5.31
N VAL A 82 15.94 -19.05 4.33
CA VAL A 82 15.30 -17.72 4.35
C VAL A 82 13.78 -17.83 4.41
N LEU A 83 13.17 -18.75 3.67
CA LEU A 83 11.72 -19.00 3.70
C LEU A 83 11.24 -19.46 5.08
N VAL A 84 11.99 -20.37 5.72
CA VAL A 84 11.67 -20.83 7.08
C VAL A 84 11.78 -19.69 8.09
N THR A 85 12.83 -18.87 8.02
CA THR A 85 12.97 -17.68 8.89
C THR A 85 11.83 -16.69 8.68
N GLN A 86 11.48 -16.38 7.42
CA GLN A 86 10.37 -15.48 7.10
C GLN A 86 9.03 -16.02 7.64
N TYR A 87 8.81 -17.33 7.56
CA TYR A 87 7.62 -17.97 8.14
C TYR A 87 7.54 -17.73 9.65
N PHE A 88 8.65 -17.93 10.39
CA PHE A 88 8.69 -17.67 11.83
C PHE A 88 8.59 -16.19 12.19
N ASP A 89 9.23 -15.29 11.44
CA ASP A 89 9.12 -13.85 11.66
C ASP A 89 7.69 -13.36 11.44
N THR A 90 7.02 -13.85 10.38
CA THR A 90 5.61 -13.55 10.12
C THR A 90 4.72 -14.05 11.25
N MET A 91 4.94 -15.29 11.73
CA MET A 91 4.22 -15.82 12.89
C MET A 91 4.47 -15.00 14.16
N LYS A 92 5.70 -14.55 14.38
CA LYS A 92 6.06 -13.70 15.52
C LYS A 92 5.37 -12.34 15.43
N GLU A 93 5.33 -11.72 14.25
CA GLU A 93 4.67 -10.43 14.03
C GLU A 93 3.15 -10.53 14.26
N ILE A 94 2.53 -11.61 13.75
CA ILE A 94 1.12 -11.93 13.99
C ILE A 94 0.86 -12.11 15.49
N GLY A 95 1.70 -12.90 16.18
CA GLY A 95 1.55 -13.18 17.61
C GLY A 95 1.86 -11.99 18.53
N ALA A 96 2.70 -11.05 18.09
CA ALA A 96 3.03 -9.83 18.83
C ALA A 96 1.91 -8.78 18.78
N SER A 97 1.02 -8.85 17.78
CA SER A 97 -0.14 -7.98 17.69
C SER A 97 -1.20 -8.39 18.71
N SER A 98 -1.30 -7.65 19.82
CA SER A 98 -2.16 -7.94 20.98
C SER A 98 -3.68 -7.96 20.68
N LYS A 99 -4.10 -7.76 19.42
CA LYS A 99 -5.49 -7.84 18.93
C LYS A 99 -5.67 -8.81 17.75
N SER A 100 -4.67 -9.62 17.40
CA SER A 100 -4.75 -10.53 16.26
C SER A 100 -5.29 -11.90 16.69
N SER A 101 -6.51 -12.23 16.27
CA SER A 101 -7.03 -13.60 16.31
C SER A 101 -6.54 -14.32 15.06
N ALA A 102 -5.39 -15.00 15.15
CA ALA A 102 -4.86 -15.79 14.05
C ALA A 102 -5.40 -17.22 14.13
N VAL A 103 -6.26 -17.60 13.18
CA VAL A 103 -6.70 -18.99 13.02
C VAL A 103 -5.74 -19.68 12.06
N PHE A 104 -4.84 -20.50 12.60
CA PHE A 104 -4.00 -21.37 11.80
C PHE A 104 -4.84 -22.54 11.27
N ILE A 105 -5.16 -22.50 9.98
CA ILE A 105 -5.78 -23.62 9.27
C ILE A 105 -4.64 -24.45 8.67
N PRO A 106 -4.36 -25.67 9.15
CA PRO A 106 -3.38 -26.50 8.50
C PRO A 106 -3.82 -26.76 7.05
N HIS A 107 -2.89 -26.71 6.10
CA HIS A 107 -3.16 -27.04 4.69
C HIS A 107 -2.47 -28.37 4.37
N GLY A 108 -3.12 -29.44 4.78
CA GLY A 108 -2.87 -30.80 4.29
C GLY A 108 -4.20 -31.41 3.88
N PRO A 109 -4.24 -32.46 3.04
CA PRO A 109 -5.50 -33.08 2.59
C PRO A 109 -6.43 -33.51 3.74
N GLY A 110 -5.90 -33.81 4.93
CA GLY A 110 -6.68 -34.11 6.14
C GLY A 110 -7.15 -32.88 6.94
N ALA A 111 -6.46 -31.75 6.82
CA ALA A 111 -6.67 -30.60 7.69
C ALA A 111 -7.94 -29.80 7.39
N VAL A 112 -8.44 -29.83 6.15
CA VAL A 112 -9.72 -29.22 5.78
C VAL A 112 -10.89 -29.93 6.48
N ARG A 113 -10.81 -31.26 6.63
CA ARG A 113 -11.83 -32.05 7.32
C ARG A 113 -11.86 -31.75 8.83
N ASP A 114 -10.69 -31.61 9.43
CA ASP A 114 -10.56 -31.34 10.86
C ASP A 114 -11.02 -29.90 11.20
N VAL A 115 -10.74 -28.93 10.34
CA VAL A 115 -11.19 -27.54 10.49
C VAL A 115 -12.72 -27.44 10.35
N ALA A 116 -13.30 -28.15 9.38
CA ALA A 116 -14.75 -28.21 9.24
C ALA A 116 -15.45 -28.84 10.48
N ALA A 117 -14.84 -29.86 11.07
CA ALA A 117 -15.32 -30.46 12.32
C ALA A 117 -15.24 -29.48 13.50
N GLN A 118 -14.09 -28.82 13.69
CA GLN A 118 -13.89 -27.86 14.78
C GLN A 118 -14.81 -26.64 14.70
N ILE A 119 -15.05 -26.10 13.50
CA ILE A 119 -16.01 -25.00 13.30
C ILE A 119 -17.44 -25.46 13.64
N ARG A 120 -17.82 -26.66 13.21
CA ARG A 120 -19.14 -27.24 13.50
C ARG A 120 -19.34 -27.44 15.00
N ASP A 121 -18.34 -28.00 15.68
CA ASP A 121 -18.41 -28.27 17.11
C ASP A 121 -18.42 -26.98 17.93
N GLY A 122 -17.64 -25.97 17.53
CA GLY A 122 -17.65 -24.65 18.17
C GLY A 122 -18.99 -23.90 18.01
N LEU A 123 -19.63 -24.00 16.84
CA LEU A 123 -20.97 -23.44 16.60
C LEU A 123 -22.06 -24.17 17.40
N LEU A 124 -21.96 -25.50 17.53
CA LEU A 124 -22.89 -26.29 18.33
C LEU A 124 -22.73 -26.03 19.83
N GLN A 125 -21.50 -25.85 20.30
CA GLN A 125 -21.22 -25.54 21.70
C GLN A 125 -21.65 -24.11 22.08
N GLY A 126 -21.49 -23.14 21.18
CA GLY A 126 -22.00 -21.78 21.36
C GLY A 126 -23.52 -21.64 21.28
N SER A 127 -24.23 -22.66 20.77
CA SER A 127 -25.70 -22.72 20.76
C SER A 127 -26.30 -23.32 22.03
N MET A 128 -25.49 -23.91 22.92
CA MET A 128 -25.93 -24.55 24.18
C MET A 128 -25.69 -23.69 25.44
N THR A 129 -25.22 -22.46 25.29
CA THR A 129 -25.10 -21.45 26.36
C THR A 129 -26.02 -20.28 26.10
#